data_AF-A0A6M0K5W3-F1
#
_entry.id   AF-A0A6M0K5W3-F1
#
_cell.length_a   1.000
_cell.length_b   1.000
_cell.length_c   1.000
_cell.angle_alpha   90.00
_cell.angle_beta   90.00
_cell.angle_gamma   90.00
#
_symmetry.space_group_name_H-M   'P 1'
#
loop_
_entity.id
_entity.type
_entity.pdbx_description
1 polymer ?
#
loop_
_entity_poly.entity_id
_entity_poly.type
_entity_poly.pdbx_seq_one_letter_code
_entity_poly.pdbx_strand_id
1 'polypeptide(L)'
;MLVVAISMIATPLMVKAGAALAGRLGTAPAHADAEPSADLKRHVVIVGYDEVGQLMDLMLERANIPHVAVGRNITVVQIARRAGREVYFGDLNSTSTQAAARLGKAAAVFVTSHDSEVAKALALTLHRLYPQLDVYVRVRVRAIADQEALVAKGIKHAGTGYIESTLACGEMLLKDLGVSEADVGELVTTLRRDDYALIRAAYAEGARA
;
A
#
# COMPACT_ATOMS: atom_id res chain seq x y z
N MET A 1 49.58 -7.14 18.18
CA MET A 1 48.86 -5.86 18.36
C MET A 1 48.72 -5.08 17.05
N LEU A 2 49.79 -4.87 16.26
CA LEU A 2 49.74 -4.12 14.99
C LEU A 2 48.80 -4.72 13.92
N VAL A 3 48.76 -6.05 13.80
CA VAL A 3 47.91 -6.77 12.81
C VAL A 3 46.41 -6.55 13.07
N VAL A 4 46.00 -6.42 14.33
CA VAL A 4 44.61 -6.21 14.73
C VAL A 4 44.17 -4.78 14.41
N ALA A 5 45.04 -3.79 14.66
CA ALA A 5 44.76 -2.39 14.32
C ALA A 5 44.63 -2.16 12.81
N ILE A 6 45.48 -2.83 12.01
CA ILE A 6 45.40 -2.75 10.54
C ILE A 6 44.09 -3.38 10.04
N SER A 7 43.67 -4.52 10.62
CA SER A 7 42.41 -5.19 10.26
C SER A 7 41.17 -4.33 10.55
N MET A 8 41.13 -3.64 11.69
CA MET A 8 40.00 -2.75 12.04
C MET A 8 39.91 -1.48 11.18
N ILE A 9 41.02 -1.05 10.57
CA ILE A 9 41.02 0.10 9.65
C ILE A 9 40.74 -0.35 8.20
N ALA A 10 41.24 -1.53 7.81
CA ALA A 10 41.03 -2.08 6.47
C ALA A 10 39.56 -2.43 6.21
N THR A 11 38.86 -2.97 7.22
CA THR A 11 37.47 -3.42 7.10
C THR A 11 36.49 -2.30 6.69
N PRO A 12 36.42 -1.13 7.37
CA PRO A 12 35.51 -0.06 6.96
C PRO A 12 35.86 0.56 5.60
N LEU A 13 37.15 0.53 5.22
CA LEU A 13 37.60 1.02 3.91
C LEU A 13 37.15 0.10 2.77
N MET A 14 37.26 -1.21 2.95
CA MET A 14 36.76 -2.21 2.01
C MET A 14 35.24 -2.15 1.86
N VAL A 15 34.50 -1.89 2.95
CA VAL A 15 33.04 -1.72 2.90
C VAL A 15 32.66 -0.47 2.10
N LYS A 16 33.35 0.67 2.29
CA LYS A 16 33.12 1.89 1.50
C LYS A 16 33.47 1.71 0.03
N ALA A 17 34.59 1.06 -0.27
CA ALA A 17 35.00 0.78 -1.64
C ALA A 17 34.03 -0.19 -2.34
N GLY A 18 33.57 -1.23 -1.61
CA GLY A 18 32.57 -2.18 -2.09
C GLY A 18 31.22 -1.52 -2.38
N ALA A 19 30.75 -0.60 -1.53
CA ALA A 19 29.51 0.14 -1.75
C ALA A 19 29.58 1.07 -2.97
N ALA A 20 30.71 1.76 -3.16
CA ALA A 20 30.93 2.63 -4.32
C ALA A 20 31.04 1.84 -5.64
N LEU A 21 31.60 0.63 -5.58
CA LEU A 21 31.73 -0.25 -6.74
C LEU A 21 30.41 -0.98 -7.06
N ALA A 22 29.65 -1.40 -6.04
CA ALA A 22 28.33 -2.01 -6.18
C ALA A 22 27.30 -1.04 -6.78
N GLY A 23 27.36 0.24 -6.42
CA GLY A 23 26.55 1.30 -7.02
C GLY A 23 26.82 1.51 -8.52
N ARG A 24 27.94 0.99 -9.04
CA ARG A 24 28.32 1.08 -10.47
C ARG A 24 28.10 -0.21 -11.25
N LEU A 25 27.97 -1.36 -10.58
CA LEU A 25 27.84 -2.67 -11.23
C LEU A 25 26.48 -3.35 -11.09
N GLY A 26 25.51 -2.76 -10.39
CA GLY A 26 24.11 -3.24 -10.42
C GLY A 26 23.92 -4.67 -9.88
N THR A 27 24.90 -5.22 -9.17
CA THR A 27 24.82 -6.53 -8.53
C THR A 27 24.88 -6.37 -7.02
N ALA A 28 23.71 -6.40 -6.37
CA ALA A 28 23.64 -6.57 -4.93
C ALA A 28 22.87 -7.85 -4.61
N PRO A 29 23.51 -8.91 -4.10
CA PRO A 29 22.82 -9.96 -3.38
C PRO A 29 23.04 -9.82 -1.86
N ALA A 30 22.00 -10.23 -1.13
CA ALA A 30 21.92 -10.55 0.29
C ALA A 30 21.84 -9.36 1.27
N HIS A 31 20.61 -9.00 1.66
CA HIS A 31 20.29 -8.72 3.06
C HIS A 31 19.06 -9.56 3.45
N ALA A 32 19.28 -10.74 4.03
CA ALA A 32 18.32 -11.27 4.99
C ALA A 32 18.24 -10.21 6.12
N ASP A 33 17.02 -9.83 6.53
CA ASP A 33 16.80 -8.88 7.64
C ASP A 33 17.18 -7.40 7.41
N ALA A 34 17.07 -6.88 6.19
CA ALA A 34 17.14 -5.42 6.05
C ALA A 34 16.02 -4.78 6.88
N GLU A 35 16.36 -3.85 7.76
CA GLU A 35 15.40 -2.91 8.34
C GLU A 35 15.06 -1.84 7.28
N PRO A 36 13.85 -1.25 7.31
CA PRO A 36 13.49 -0.12 6.47
C PRO A 36 14.53 1.00 6.56
N SER A 37 14.86 1.62 5.42
CA SER A 37 16.00 2.53 5.31
C SER A 37 15.98 3.61 6.40
N ALA A 38 17.19 3.92 6.91
CA ALA A 38 17.37 4.61 8.18
C ALA A 38 16.81 6.06 8.22
N ASP A 39 16.36 6.61 7.08
CA ASP A 39 15.91 8.00 6.93
C ASP A 39 14.46 8.19 6.45
N LEU A 40 13.64 7.13 6.40
CA LEU A 40 12.23 7.28 6.05
C LEU A 40 11.49 8.20 7.05
N LYS A 41 11.09 9.38 6.56
CA LYS A 41 10.20 10.35 7.21
C LYS A 41 9.19 10.82 6.17
N ARG A 42 7.93 11.03 6.59
CA ARG A 42 6.83 11.43 5.70
C ARG A 42 6.62 10.50 4.49
N HIS A 43 6.97 9.23 4.65
CA HIS A 43 6.79 8.19 3.65
C HIS A 43 5.39 7.56 3.76
N VAL A 44 5.03 6.75 2.77
CA VAL A 44 3.80 5.94 2.77
C VAL A 44 4.14 4.52 3.19
N VAL A 45 3.33 3.93 4.08
CA VAL A 45 3.42 2.51 4.43
C VAL A 45 2.31 1.76 3.70
N ILE A 46 2.67 0.77 2.89
CA ILE A 46 1.72 -0.12 2.21
C ILE A 46 1.59 -1.39 3.05
N VAL A 47 0.35 -1.78 3.35
CA VAL A 47 0.05 -2.96 4.16
C VAL A 47 -0.71 -3.95 3.32
N GLY A 48 -0.12 -5.12 3.11
CA GLY A 48 -0.55 -6.07 2.09
C GLY A 48 0.22 -5.84 0.80
N TYR A 49 0.80 -6.91 0.26
CA TYR A 49 1.61 -6.87 -0.96
C TYR A 49 1.11 -7.91 -1.99
N ASP A 50 -0.22 -7.96 -2.11
CA ASP A 50 -0.94 -8.65 -3.17
C ASP A 50 -0.93 -7.80 -4.46
N GLU A 51 -1.79 -8.11 -5.43
CA GLU A 51 -1.85 -7.36 -6.69
C GLU A 51 -2.17 -5.88 -6.47
N VAL A 52 -3.00 -5.57 -5.46
CA VAL A 52 -3.37 -4.19 -5.12
C VAL A 52 -2.20 -3.48 -4.44
N GLY A 53 -1.54 -4.14 -3.49
CA GLY A 53 -0.36 -3.60 -2.82
C GLY A 53 0.77 -3.31 -3.81
N GLN A 54 1.04 -4.24 -4.73
CA GLN A 54 2.03 -4.08 -5.80
C GLN A 54 1.68 -2.93 -6.75
N LEU A 55 0.41 -2.78 -7.12
CA LEU A 55 -0.03 -1.65 -7.93
C LEU A 55 0.21 -0.32 -7.21
N MET A 56 -0.13 -0.24 -5.92
CA MET A 56 0.10 0.97 -5.13
C MET A 56 1.60 1.31 -5.00
N ASP A 57 2.42 0.28 -4.84
CA ASP A 57 3.88 0.38 -4.79
C ASP A 57 4.45 0.95 -6.10
N LEU A 58 3.98 0.47 -7.25
CA LEU A 58 4.30 1.02 -8.57
C LEU A 58 3.85 2.47 -8.73
N MET A 59 2.64 2.80 -8.28
CA MET A 59 2.11 4.17 -8.37
C MET A 59 2.95 5.16 -7.55
N LEU A 60 3.30 4.79 -6.32
CA LEU A 60 4.10 5.64 -5.42
C LEU A 60 5.53 5.80 -5.93
N GLU A 61 6.13 4.74 -6.47
CA GLU A 61 7.43 4.82 -7.13
C GLU A 61 7.41 5.79 -8.32
N ARG A 62 6.42 5.66 -9.21
CA ARG A 62 6.28 6.54 -10.39
C ARG A 62 6.04 8.00 -10.00
N ALA A 63 5.38 8.23 -8.87
CA ALA A 63 5.17 9.55 -8.30
C ALA A 63 6.39 10.09 -7.52
N ASN A 64 7.48 9.33 -7.41
CA ASN A 64 8.66 9.65 -6.58
C ASN A 64 8.30 9.91 -5.10
N ILE A 65 7.29 9.21 -4.58
CA ILE A 65 6.88 9.30 -3.19
C ILE A 65 7.62 8.20 -2.40
N PRO A 66 8.41 8.55 -1.36
CA PRO A 66 9.06 7.56 -0.52
C PRO A 66 8.04 6.62 0.11
N HIS A 67 8.26 5.31 0.02
CA HIS A 67 7.33 4.32 0.53
C HIS A 67 8.03 3.02 0.94
N VAL A 68 7.36 2.25 1.78
CA VAL A 68 7.74 0.90 2.19
C VAL A 68 6.52 0.02 2.20
N ALA A 69 6.67 -1.25 1.81
CA ALA A 69 5.58 -2.21 1.91
C ALA A 69 5.85 -3.32 2.93
N VAL A 70 4.78 -3.81 3.55
CA VAL A 70 4.80 -4.94 4.48
C VAL A 70 3.83 -6.02 3.98
N GLY A 71 4.36 -7.22 3.74
CA GLY A 71 3.62 -8.37 3.25
C GLY A 71 3.68 -9.57 4.19
N ARG A 72 2.58 -10.33 4.28
CA ARG A 72 2.50 -11.58 5.06
C ARG A 72 2.89 -12.83 4.29
N ASN A 73 3.08 -12.74 2.97
CA ASN A 73 3.51 -13.87 2.14
C ASN A 73 5.02 -13.76 1.86
N ILE A 74 5.82 -14.58 2.54
CA ILE A 74 7.28 -14.55 2.43
C ILE A 74 7.76 -14.79 0.98
N THR A 75 7.09 -15.66 0.23
CA THR A 75 7.45 -15.97 -1.16
C THR A 75 7.31 -14.74 -2.03
N VAL A 76 6.17 -14.04 -1.94
CA VAL A 76 5.91 -12.80 -2.69
C VAL A 76 6.90 -11.70 -2.29
N VAL A 77 7.16 -11.54 -0.99
CA VAL A 77 8.15 -10.58 -0.48
C VAL A 77 9.54 -10.87 -1.05
N GLN A 78 10.00 -12.13 -1.03
CA GLN A 78 11.31 -12.50 -1.56
C GLN A 78 11.44 -12.22 -3.05
N ILE A 79 10.39 -12.48 -3.84
CA ILE A 79 10.36 -12.16 -5.28
C ILE A 79 10.48 -10.64 -5.48
N ALA A 80 9.68 -9.86 -4.76
CA ALA A 80 9.68 -8.40 -4.86
C ALA A 80 11.04 -7.80 -4.46
N ARG A 81 11.66 -8.30 -3.38
CA ARG A 81 12.99 -7.86 -2.95
C ARG A 81 14.08 -8.17 -3.98
N ARG A 82 14.00 -9.33 -4.66
CA ARG A 82 14.91 -9.66 -5.78
C ARG A 82 14.72 -8.73 -6.98
N ALA A 83 13.54 -8.16 -7.15
CA ALA A 83 13.24 -7.13 -8.13
C ALA A 83 13.60 -5.71 -7.66
N GLY A 84 14.30 -5.56 -6.53
CA GLY A 84 14.74 -4.27 -6.01
C GLY A 84 13.68 -3.47 -5.25
N ARG A 85 12.53 -4.07 -4.90
CA ARG A 85 11.45 -3.39 -4.17
C ARG A 85 11.74 -3.33 -2.66
N GLU A 86 11.39 -2.22 -2.02
CA GLU A 86 11.48 -2.03 -0.56
C GLU A 86 10.28 -2.68 0.16
N VAL A 87 10.28 -4.01 0.20
CA VAL A 87 9.20 -4.81 0.80
C VAL A 87 9.74 -5.69 1.92
N TYR A 88 9.04 -5.73 3.04
CA TYR A 88 9.43 -6.47 4.23
C TYR A 88 8.38 -7.51 4.59
N PHE A 89 8.84 -8.63 5.15
CA PHE A 89 7.96 -9.66 5.67
C PHE A 89 7.53 -9.30 7.09
N GLY A 90 6.22 -9.29 7.35
CA GLY A 90 5.70 -9.01 8.68
C GLY A 90 4.19 -8.86 8.74
N ASP A 91 3.68 -8.63 9.95
CA ASP A 91 2.26 -8.36 10.22
C ASP A 91 2.15 -7.06 11.03
N LEU A 92 1.40 -6.09 10.52
CA LEU A 92 1.22 -4.81 11.22
C LEU A 92 0.32 -4.87 12.45
N ASN A 93 -0.22 -6.03 12.83
CA ASN A 93 -0.70 -6.24 14.19
C ASN A 93 0.44 -6.30 15.21
N SER A 94 1.67 -6.57 14.78
CA SER A 94 2.86 -6.58 15.65
C SER A 94 3.46 -5.19 15.81
N THR A 95 3.62 -4.73 17.04
CA THR A 95 4.30 -3.47 17.36
C THR A 95 5.73 -3.43 16.84
N SER A 96 6.45 -4.56 16.79
CA SER A 96 7.81 -4.60 16.25
C SER A 96 7.82 -4.30 14.75
N THR A 97 6.86 -4.83 14.00
CA THR A 97 6.71 -4.56 12.56
C THR A 97 6.24 -3.12 12.32
N GLN A 98 5.35 -2.60 13.16
CA GLN A 98 4.94 -1.19 13.10
C GLN A 98 6.12 -0.24 13.35
N ALA A 99 6.98 -0.55 14.32
CA ALA A 99 8.18 0.21 14.62
C ALA A 99 9.20 0.13 13.47
N ALA A 100 9.44 -1.07 12.93
CA ALA A 100 10.30 -1.27 11.76
C ALA A 100 9.80 -0.46 10.56
N ALA A 101 8.49 -0.50 10.27
CA ALA A 101 7.85 0.29 9.22
C ALA A 101 7.77 1.81 9.50
N ARG A 102 8.17 2.23 10.71
CA ARG A 102 8.21 3.62 11.17
C ARG A 102 6.88 4.34 11.05
N LEU A 103 5.78 3.67 11.41
CA LEU A 103 4.43 4.23 11.32
C LEU A 103 4.28 5.56 12.08
N GLY A 104 4.97 5.74 13.20
CA GLY A 104 4.96 7.01 13.95
C GLY A 104 5.59 8.21 13.23
N LYS A 105 6.28 8.01 12.09
CA LYS A 105 6.86 9.07 11.25
C LYS A 105 6.32 9.07 9.81
N ALA A 106 5.45 8.10 9.49
CA ALA A 106 4.84 7.99 8.18
C ALA A 106 3.82 9.12 7.97
N ALA A 107 3.69 9.58 6.74
CA ALA A 107 2.64 10.54 6.37
C ALA A 107 1.29 9.85 6.21
N ALA A 108 1.30 8.64 5.63
CA ALA A 108 0.09 7.88 5.37
C ALA A 108 0.35 6.38 5.43
N VAL A 109 -0.73 5.63 5.63
CA VAL A 109 -0.75 4.17 5.48
C VAL A 109 -1.86 3.77 4.52
N PHE A 110 -1.56 2.88 3.58
CA PHE A 110 -2.54 2.26 2.70
C PHE A 110 -2.72 0.80 3.07
N VAL A 111 -3.91 0.44 3.56
CA VAL A 111 -4.22 -0.90 4.06
C VAL A 111 -5.06 -1.66 3.04
N THR A 112 -4.55 -2.80 2.58
CA THR A 112 -5.26 -3.75 1.72
C THR A 112 -5.12 -5.19 2.23
N SER A 113 -6.18 -5.96 2.06
CA SER A 113 -6.22 -7.39 2.38
C SER A 113 -7.32 -8.05 1.56
N HIS A 114 -7.15 -9.34 1.24
CA HIS A 114 -8.26 -10.14 0.69
C HIS A 114 -9.42 -10.29 1.70
N ASP A 115 -9.11 -10.24 3.00
CA ASP A 115 -10.09 -10.17 4.08
C ASP A 115 -10.33 -8.71 4.47
N SER A 116 -11.52 -8.21 4.12
CA SER A 116 -11.93 -6.83 4.36
C SER A 116 -12.12 -6.49 5.83
N GLU A 117 -12.59 -7.43 6.66
CA GLU A 117 -12.78 -7.16 8.09
C GLU A 117 -11.44 -7.05 8.80
N VAL A 118 -10.45 -7.85 8.38
CA VAL A 118 -9.05 -7.71 8.85
C VAL A 118 -8.48 -6.35 8.46
N ALA A 119 -8.63 -5.91 7.20
CA ALA A 119 -8.15 -4.60 6.76
C ALA A 119 -8.80 -3.46 7.56
N LYS A 120 -10.12 -3.55 7.77
CA LYS A 120 -10.91 -2.59 8.53
C LYS A 120 -10.48 -2.50 9.99
N ALA A 121 -10.36 -3.62 10.68
CA ALA A 121 -9.94 -3.68 12.07
C ALA A 121 -8.53 -3.11 12.27
N LEU A 122 -7.61 -3.43 11.35
CA LEU A 122 -6.27 -2.89 11.36
C LEU A 122 -6.26 -1.38 11.12
N ALA A 123 -6.99 -0.89 10.12
CA ALA A 123 -7.09 0.54 9.82
C ALA A 123 -7.57 1.36 11.03
N LEU A 124 -8.62 0.90 11.71
CA LEU A 124 -9.14 1.52 12.93
C LEU A 124 -8.11 1.49 14.07
N THR A 125 -7.39 0.38 14.21
CA THR A 125 -6.34 0.24 15.22
C THR A 125 -5.19 1.20 14.97
N LEU A 126 -4.71 1.29 13.72
CA LEU A 126 -3.64 2.20 13.33
C LEU A 126 -4.03 3.67 13.52
N HIS A 127 -5.26 4.04 13.16
CA HIS A 127 -5.76 5.40 13.39
C HIS A 127 -5.75 5.77 14.88
N ARG A 128 -6.20 4.86 15.75
CA ARG A 128 -6.19 5.05 17.21
C ARG A 128 -4.78 5.16 17.78
N LEU A 129 -3.84 4.35 17.29
CA LEU A 129 -2.45 4.32 17.78
C LEU A 129 -1.60 5.49 17.24
N TYR A 130 -1.90 5.94 16.03
CA TYR A 130 -1.17 7.00 15.33
C TYR A 130 -2.14 8.07 14.83
N PRO A 131 -2.64 8.98 15.70
CA PRO A 131 -3.66 9.96 15.32
C PRO A 131 -3.22 10.96 14.23
N GLN A 132 -1.92 11.11 13.99
CA GLN A 132 -1.38 11.97 12.91
C GLN A 132 -1.19 11.22 11.59
N LEU A 133 -1.42 9.91 11.55
CA LEU A 133 -1.25 9.09 10.37
C LEU A 133 -2.52 9.12 9.53
N ASP A 134 -2.39 9.55 8.27
CA ASP A 134 -3.48 9.46 7.31
C ASP A 134 -3.74 8.00 6.94
N VAL A 135 -4.88 7.44 7.35
CA VAL A 135 -5.22 6.03 7.07
C VAL A 135 -6.12 5.93 5.84
N TYR A 136 -5.64 5.23 4.83
CA TYR A 136 -6.39 4.82 3.64
C TYR A 136 -6.61 3.31 3.73
N VAL A 137 -7.83 2.85 3.46
CA VAL A 137 -8.16 1.42 3.50
C VAL A 137 -8.99 1.00 2.30
N ARG A 138 -8.60 -0.12 1.68
CA ARG A 138 -9.41 -0.83 0.71
C ARG A 138 -10.25 -1.88 1.44
N VAL A 139 -11.56 -1.76 1.33
CA VAL A 139 -12.54 -2.65 1.97
C VAL A 139 -13.52 -3.18 0.93
N ARG A 140 -13.91 -4.45 1.06
CA ARG A 140 -15.11 -4.98 0.41
C ARG A 140 -16.30 -4.51 1.24
N VAL A 141 -16.82 -3.38 0.81
CA VAL A 141 -17.97 -2.77 1.46
C VAL A 141 -19.23 -3.45 0.95
N ARG A 142 -20.10 -3.90 1.86
CA ARG A 142 -21.40 -4.48 1.50
C ARG A 142 -22.41 -3.39 1.17
N ALA A 143 -22.32 -2.25 1.86
CA ALA A 143 -23.10 -1.06 1.58
C ALA A 143 -22.26 0.19 1.86
N ILE A 144 -22.35 1.23 1.04
CA ILE A 144 -21.51 2.43 1.19
C ILE A 144 -21.64 3.12 2.57
N ALA A 145 -22.73 2.86 3.32
CA ALA A 145 -22.82 3.19 4.74
C ALA A 145 -21.62 2.68 5.58
N ASP A 146 -21.01 1.54 5.20
CA ASP A 146 -19.80 1.02 5.84
C ASP A 146 -18.56 1.90 5.56
N GLN A 147 -18.47 2.54 4.39
CA GLN A 147 -17.41 3.51 4.08
C GLN A 147 -17.61 4.79 4.89
N GLU A 148 -18.83 5.33 4.88
CA GLU A 148 -19.19 6.52 5.67
C GLU A 148 -18.94 6.28 7.17
N ALA A 149 -19.27 5.09 7.67
CA ALA A 149 -19.00 4.71 9.05
C ALA A 149 -17.50 4.63 9.37
N LEU A 150 -16.64 4.30 8.40
CA LEU A 150 -15.18 4.32 8.59
C LEU A 150 -14.63 5.74 8.55
N VAL A 151 -15.12 6.56 7.63
CA VAL A 151 -14.75 7.97 7.55
C VAL A 151 -15.18 8.73 8.81
N ALA A 152 -16.39 8.47 9.31
CA ALA A 152 -16.88 9.01 10.59
C ALA A 152 -16.04 8.57 11.80
N LYS A 153 -15.27 7.49 11.68
CA LYS A 153 -14.31 7.01 12.70
C LYS A 153 -12.88 7.53 12.50
N GLY A 154 -12.68 8.50 11.61
CA GLY A 154 -11.40 9.17 11.39
C GLY A 154 -10.49 8.50 10.34
N ILE A 155 -10.97 7.47 9.64
CA ILE A 155 -10.26 6.94 8.47
C ILE A 155 -10.33 7.99 7.35
N LYS A 156 -9.20 8.37 6.77
CA LYS A 156 -9.15 9.44 5.78
C LYS A 156 -9.90 9.09 4.49
N HIS A 157 -9.75 7.85 4.04
CA HIS A 157 -10.49 7.35 2.89
C HIS A 157 -10.70 5.84 2.99
N ALA A 158 -11.93 5.40 2.74
CA ALA A 158 -12.31 4.00 2.65
C ALA A 158 -12.94 3.75 1.28
N GLY A 159 -12.31 2.93 0.44
CA GLY A 159 -12.75 2.66 -0.93
C GLY A 159 -13.01 1.19 -1.21
N THR A 160 -13.78 0.91 -2.26
CA THR A 160 -14.01 -0.45 -2.79
C THR A 160 -13.42 -0.59 -4.20
N GLY A 161 -12.69 -1.67 -4.45
CA GLY A 161 -12.08 -1.89 -5.76
C GLY A 161 -13.02 -2.47 -6.82
N TYR A 162 -14.12 -3.13 -6.41
CA TYR A 162 -14.98 -3.84 -7.36
C TYR A 162 -15.80 -2.88 -8.23
N ILE A 163 -16.31 -1.79 -7.66
CA ILE A 163 -17.14 -0.84 -8.40
C ILE A 163 -16.30 -0.15 -9.48
N GLU A 164 -15.11 0.36 -9.14
CA GLU A 164 -14.21 0.98 -10.12
C GLU A 164 -13.78 0.00 -11.23
N SER A 165 -13.50 -1.25 -10.87
CA SER A 165 -13.19 -2.29 -11.86
C SER A 165 -14.39 -2.57 -12.78
N THR A 166 -15.61 -2.55 -12.24
CA THR A 166 -16.84 -2.78 -13.02
C THR A 166 -17.10 -1.61 -13.96
N LEU A 167 -16.87 -0.37 -13.52
CA LEU A 167 -16.98 0.81 -14.38
C LEU A 167 -16.00 0.75 -15.54
N ALA A 168 -14.73 0.44 -15.27
CA ALA A 168 -13.74 0.31 -16.34
C ALA A 168 -14.15 -0.75 -17.38
N CYS A 169 -14.65 -1.91 -16.93
CA CYS A 169 -15.18 -2.93 -17.84
C CYS A 169 -16.45 -2.47 -18.58
N GLY A 170 -17.35 -1.77 -17.89
CA GLY A 170 -18.57 -1.20 -18.46
C GLY A 170 -18.27 -0.13 -19.52
N GLU A 171 -17.26 0.71 -19.31
CA GLU A 171 -16.79 1.69 -20.29
C GLU A 171 -16.35 1.00 -21.58
N MET A 172 -15.55 -0.06 -21.47
CA MET A 172 -15.12 -0.84 -22.64
C MET A 172 -16.32 -1.45 -23.38
N LEU A 173 -17.23 -2.10 -22.63
CA LEU A 173 -18.44 -2.69 -23.22
C LEU A 173 -19.30 -1.66 -23.96
N LEU A 174 -19.54 -0.49 -23.36
CA LEU A 174 -20.36 0.56 -23.98
C LEU A 174 -19.72 1.13 -25.25
N LYS A 175 -18.39 1.31 -25.23
CA LYS A 175 -17.63 1.74 -26.41
C LYS A 175 -17.70 0.70 -27.53
N ASP A 176 -17.56 -0.59 -27.20
CA ASP A 176 -17.66 -1.70 -28.15
C ASP A 176 -19.06 -1.80 -28.78
N LEU A 177 -20.10 -1.37 -28.06
CA LEU A 177 -21.48 -1.28 -28.55
C LEU A 177 -21.76 0.01 -29.35
N GLY A 178 -20.75 0.86 -29.56
CA GLY A 178 -20.84 2.06 -30.39
C GLY A 178 -21.29 3.33 -29.67
N VAL A 179 -21.32 3.34 -28.33
CA VAL A 179 -21.56 4.58 -27.56
C VAL A 179 -20.32 5.48 -27.65
N SER A 180 -20.52 6.78 -27.81
CA SER A 180 -19.42 7.74 -27.98
C SER A 180 -18.55 7.83 -26.72
N GLU A 181 -17.25 8.10 -26.89
CA GLU A 181 -16.35 8.26 -25.74
C GLU A 181 -16.77 9.40 -24.80
N ALA A 182 -17.35 10.47 -25.35
CA ALA A 182 -17.86 11.59 -24.58
C ALA A 182 -19.03 11.16 -23.69
N ASP A 183 -20.02 10.44 -24.24
CA ASP A 183 -21.20 9.99 -23.49
C ASP A 183 -20.81 8.97 -22.42
N VAL A 184 -19.91 8.03 -22.75
CA VAL A 184 -19.39 7.05 -21.77
C VAL A 184 -18.63 7.76 -20.64
N GLY A 185 -17.79 8.74 -20.98
CA GLY A 185 -17.04 9.53 -20.00
C GLY A 185 -17.96 10.34 -19.08
N GLU A 186 -19.00 10.97 -19.63
CA GLU A 186 -19.99 11.72 -18.84
C GLU A 186 -20.79 10.79 -17.93
N LEU A 187 -21.24 9.64 -18.44
CA LEU A 187 -21.96 8.64 -17.67
C LEU A 187 -21.15 8.16 -16.47
N VAL A 188 -19.89 7.74 -16.69
CA VAL A 188 -19.05 7.24 -15.59
C VAL A 188 -18.68 8.36 -14.61
N THR A 189 -18.41 9.56 -15.11
CA THR A 189 -18.16 10.72 -14.23
C THR A 189 -19.38 11.01 -13.34
N THR A 190 -20.58 10.93 -13.89
CA THR A 190 -21.84 11.11 -13.15
C THR A 190 -22.01 10.01 -12.09
N LEU A 191 -21.80 8.75 -12.45
CA LEU A 191 -21.88 7.62 -11.53
C LEU A 191 -20.88 7.74 -10.37
N ARG A 192 -19.63 8.15 -10.66
CA ARG A 192 -18.59 8.43 -9.65
C ARG A 192 -18.97 9.60 -8.75
N ARG A 193 -19.46 10.69 -9.32
CA ARG A 193 -19.80 11.93 -8.59
C ARG A 193 -20.91 11.69 -7.57
N ASP A 194 -21.89 10.88 -7.94
CA ASP A 194 -22.99 10.53 -7.04
C ASP A 194 -22.65 9.32 -6.16
N ASP A 195 -21.37 8.90 -6.13
CA ASP A 195 -20.88 7.79 -5.33
C ASP A 195 -21.75 6.53 -5.48
N TYR A 196 -22.22 6.29 -6.70
CA TYR A 196 -23.06 5.14 -7.05
C TYR A 196 -24.38 5.07 -6.26
N ALA A 197 -24.96 6.22 -5.86
CA ALA A 197 -26.14 6.36 -5.00
C ALA A 197 -27.31 5.39 -5.29
N LEU A 198 -27.63 5.15 -6.57
CA LEU A 198 -28.72 4.25 -6.96
C LEU A 198 -28.44 2.79 -6.59
N ILE A 199 -27.20 2.34 -6.79
CA ILE A 199 -26.76 0.99 -6.39
C ILE A 199 -26.69 0.89 -4.87
N ARG A 200 -26.25 1.97 -4.20
CA ARG A 200 -26.23 2.04 -2.73
C ARG A 200 -27.60 1.85 -2.11
N ALA A 201 -28.62 2.53 -2.64
CA ALA A 201 -29.98 2.52 -2.09
C ALA A 201 -30.60 1.12 -2.18
N ALA A 202 -30.47 0.44 -3.32
CA ALA A 202 -31.02 -0.89 -3.55
C ALA A 202 -30.42 -1.96 -2.60
N TYR A 203 -29.12 -1.91 -2.31
CA TYR A 203 -28.49 -2.85 -1.37
C TYR A 203 -28.86 -2.58 0.09
N ALA A 204 -29.08 -1.31 0.48
CA ALA A 204 -29.49 -0.95 1.83
C ALA A 204 -30.92 -1.43 2.17
N GLU A 205 -31.81 -1.45 1.18
CA GLU A 205 -33.17 -1.98 1.33
C GLU A 205 -33.18 -3.52 1.39
N GLY A 206 -32.41 -4.18 0.52
CA GLY A 206 -32.31 -5.65 0.49
C GLY A 206 -31.63 -6.27 1.72
N ALA A 207 -30.75 -5.54 2.42
CA ALA A 207 -30.12 -6.00 3.66
C ALA A 207 -31.01 -5.87 4.91
N ARG A 208 -32.17 -5.20 4.79
CA ARG A 208 -33.15 -5.01 5.87
C ARG A 208 -34.35 -5.96 5.78
N ALA A 209 -34.47 -6.71 4.69
CA ALA A 209 -35.48 -7.74 4.45
C ALA A 209 -34.95 -9.13 4.82
#